data_AF-A0A537EGK0-F1
#
_entry.id   AF-A0A537EGK0-F1
#
_cell.length_a   1.000
_cell.length_b   1.000
_cell.length_c   1.000
_cell.angle_alpha   90.00
_cell.angle_beta   90.00
_cell.angle_gamma   90.00
#
_symmetry.space_group_name_H-M   'P 1'
#
loop_
_entity.id
_entity.type
_entity.pdbx_description
1 polymer ?
#
loop_
_entity_poly.entity_id
_entity_poly.type
_entity_poly.pdbx_seq_one_letter_code
_entity_poly.pdbx_strand_id
1 'polypeptide(L)'
;MQRIIKVLLLSIALGLVGLGASTTREPWGVWDGFPFQYAYSNPITCLPNPFNGCGYYYDPAMIVLDYLFWLGTAAVVVSVISLWWNRVALRGDASPDHE
;
A
#
# COMPACT_ATOMS: atom_id res chain seq x y z
N MET A 1 -6.58 9.24 -22.07
CA MET A 1 -6.30 7.90 -21.52
C MET A 1 -4.90 7.76 -20.90
N GLN A 2 -3.83 8.22 -21.56
CA GLN A 2 -2.45 8.10 -21.05
C GLN A 2 -2.22 8.63 -19.62
N ARG A 3 -2.85 9.75 -19.25
CA ARG A 3 -2.75 10.34 -17.90
C ARG A 3 -3.35 9.44 -16.82
N ILE A 4 -4.48 8.81 -17.10
CA ILE A 4 -5.18 7.89 -16.18
C ILE A 4 -4.33 6.63 -15.96
N ILE A 5 -3.74 6.08 -17.04
CA ILE A 5 -2.86 4.90 -16.97
C ILE A 5 -1.61 5.21 -16.12
N LYS A 6 -0.99 6.38 -16.32
CA LYS A 6 0.17 6.79 -15.52
C LYS A 6 -0.17 6.93 -14.05
N VAL A 7 -1.31 7.54 -13.73
CA VAL A 7 -1.79 7.68 -12.34
C VAL A 7 -2.02 6.32 -11.71
N LEU A 8 -2.67 5.40 -12.44
CA LEU A 8 -2.97 4.05 -11.95
C LEU A 8 -1.70 3.23 -11.70
N LEU A 9 -0.70 3.33 -12.58
CA LEU A 9 0.61 2.69 -12.38
C LEU A 9 1.37 3.29 -11.18
N LEU A 10 1.28 4.60 -10.97
CA LEU A 10 1.93 5.28 -9.85
C LEU A 10 1.28 4.92 -8.51
N SER A 11 -0.05 4.80 -8.46
CA SER A 11 -0.75 4.33 -7.25
C SER A 11 -0.45 2.86 -6.94
N ILE A 12 -0.33 2.00 -7.96
CA ILE A 12 0.12 0.62 -7.77
C ILE A 12 1.55 0.59 -7.22
N ALA A 13 2.48 1.36 -7.80
CA ALA A 13 3.86 1.41 -7.35
C ALA A 13 3.98 1.92 -5.90
N LEU A 14 3.25 2.98 -5.54
CA LEU A 14 3.22 3.53 -4.18
C LEU A 14 2.56 2.56 -3.18
N GLY A 15 1.49 1.88 -3.59
CA GLY A 15 0.86 0.83 -2.78
C GLY A 15 1.82 -0.32 -2.49
N LEU A 16 2.59 -0.78 -3.49
CA LEU A 16 3.61 -1.81 -3.35
C LEU A 16 4.76 -1.38 -2.41
N VAL A 17 5.17 -0.11 -2.45
CA VAL A 17 6.18 0.43 -1.51
C VAL A 17 5.63 0.50 -0.08
N GLY A 18 4.37 0.89 0.11
CA GLY A 18 3.71 0.88 1.42
C GLY A 18 3.61 -0.52 2.02
N LEU A 19 3.26 -1.51 1.19
CA LEU A 19 3.28 -2.94 1.54
C LEU A 19 4.68 -3.39 1.98
N GLY A 20 5.73 -3.05 1.20
CA GLY A 20 7.11 -3.41 1.52
C GLY A 20 7.70 -2.73 2.77
N ALA A 21 7.24 -1.53 3.11
CA ALA A 21 7.68 -0.79 4.30
C ALA A 21 7.01 -1.25 5.61
N SER A 22 5.92 -2.00 5.53
CA SER A 22 5.30 -2.63 6.69
C SER A 22 6.07 -3.89 7.10
N THR A 23 7.25 -3.67 7.69
CA THR A 23 8.16 -4.73 8.09
C THR A 23 7.66 -5.47 9.34
N THR A 24 7.92 -6.77 9.32
CA THR A 24 7.52 -7.82 10.25
C THR A 24 7.93 -7.52 11.70
N ARG A 25 7.13 -7.96 12.68
CA ARG A 25 7.50 -7.88 14.11
C ARG A 25 8.59 -8.87 14.50
N GLU A 26 8.86 -9.86 13.66
CA GLU A 26 9.83 -10.91 13.94
C GLU A 26 11.04 -10.83 12.99
N PRO A 27 12.28 -11.05 13.49
CA PRO A 27 13.51 -10.97 12.70
C PRO A 27 13.61 -12.06 11.61
N TRP A 28 12.74 -13.07 11.68
CA TRP A 28 12.60 -14.15 10.70
C TRP A 28 11.15 -14.28 10.20
N GLY A 29 10.33 -13.26 10.49
CA GLY A 29 8.88 -13.30 10.33
C GLY A 29 8.45 -13.26 8.88
N VAL A 30 7.37 -13.97 8.58
CA VAL A 30 6.61 -13.79 7.34
C VAL A 30 5.90 -12.42 7.40
N TRP A 31 5.63 -11.81 6.25
CA TRP A 31 4.85 -10.57 6.22
C TRP A 31 3.46 -10.80 6.82
N ASP A 32 3.22 -10.19 7.98
CA ASP A 32 1.99 -10.43 8.76
C ASP A 32 0.79 -9.61 8.30
N GLY A 33 0.99 -8.62 7.42
CA GLY A 33 -0.04 -7.67 7.01
C GLY A 33 -0.01 -6.36 7.80
N PHE A 34 -0.34 -5.24 7.14
CA PHE A 34 -0.52 -3.93 7.77
C PHE A 34 -1.45 -3.05 6.94
N PRO A 35 -2.46 -2.38 7.56
CA PRO A 35 -2.71 -2.29 9.00
C PRO A 35 -3.40 -3.52 9.58
N PHE A 36 -3.91 -4.43 8.76
CA PHE A 36 -4.61 -5.61 9.24
C PHE A 36 -3.67 -6.81 9.23
N GLN A 37 -3.41 -7.35 10.41
CA GLN A 37 -2.67 -8.60 10.52
C GLN A 37 -3.53 -9.73 9.97
N TYR A 38 -2.97 -10.51 9.06
CA TYR A 38 -3.66 -11.62 8.42
C TYR A 38 -2.84 -12.91 8.43
N ALA A 39 -1.54 -12.87 8.69
CA ALA A 39 -0.73 -14.07 8.91
C ALA A 39 -0.58 -14.34 10.40
N TYR A 40 -0.85 -15.59 10.80
CA TYR A 40 -0.82 -16.03 12.19
C TYR A 40 0.01 -17.30 12.30
N SER A 41 0.91 -17.35 13.28
CA SER A 41 1.66 -18.57 13.61
C SER A 41 0.69 -19.70 13.95
N ASN A 42 0.83 -20.88 13.35
CA ASN A 42 -0.02 -22.02 13.66
C ASN A 42 0.45 -22.71 14.96
N PRO A 43 -0.32 -22.63 16.07
CA PRO A 43 0.10 -23.21 17.34
C PRO A 43 -0.06 -24.74 17.38
N ILE A 44 -0.88 -25.33 16.49
CA ILE A 44 -1.22 -26.76 16.51
C ILE A 44 -0.15 -27.61 15.83
N THR A 45 0.58 -27.06 14.85
CA THR A 45 1.61 -27.79 14.09
C THR A 45 3.02 -27.19 14.25
N CYS A 46 3.30 -26.54 15.37
CA CYS A 46 4.64 -26.03 15.70
C CYS A 46 5.63 -27.20 15.96
N LEU A 47 5.99 -27.95 14.92
CA LEU A 47 7.25 -28.66 14.87
C LEU A 47 8.26 -27.69 14.26
N PRO A 48 9.12 -27.04 15.06
CA PRO A 48 10.01 -26.00 14.56
C PRO A 48 10.96 -26.59 13.51
N ASN A 49 10.80 -26.18 12.26
CA ASN A 49 11.73 -26.51 11.19
C ASN A 49 12.80 -25.41 11.10
N PRO A 50 14.11 -25.73 11.17
CA PRO A 50 15.19 -24.75 11.16
C PRO A 50 15.26 -23.87 9.89
N PHE A 51 14.52 -24.19 8.84
CA PHE A 51 14.47 -23.40 7.60
C PHE A 51 13.25 -22.49 7.47
N ASN A 52 12.09 -22.84 8.06
CA ASN A 52 10.81 -22.16 7.81
C ASN A 52 10.00 -21.82 9.08
N GLY A 53 10.54 -22.05 10.29
CA GLY A 53 9.82 -21.78 11.54
C GLY A 53 8.57 -22.64 11.73
N CYS A 54 7.56 -22.11 12.42
CA CYS A 54 6.21 -22.69 12.44
C CYS A 54 5.45 -22.21 11.20
N GLY A 55 4.70 -23.11 10.54
CA GLY A 55 3.84 -22.72 9.42
C GLY A 55 2.80 -21.67 9.83
N TYR A 56 2.35 -20.85 8.88
CA TYR A 56 1.38 -19.78 9.10
C TYR A 56 -0.01 -20.17 8.59
N TYR A 57 -1.04 -19.74 9.30
CA TYR A 57 -2.41 -19.68 8.81
C TYR A 57 -2.71 -18.24 8.35
N TYR A 58 -3.46 -18.12 7.26
CA TYR A 58 -3.84 -16.85 6.66
C TYR A 58 -5.34 -16.62 6.78
N ASP A 59 -5.75 -15.49 7.35
CA ASP A 59 -7.16 -15.10 7.38
C ASP A 59 -7.54 -14.35 6.07
N PRO A 60 -8.35 -14.96 5.19
CA PRO A 60 -8.71 -14.34 3.92
C PRO A 60 -9.54 -13.05 4.08
N ALA A 61 -10.31 -12.90 5.15
CA ALA A 61 -11.08 -11.68 5.38
C ALA A 61 -10.15 -10.50 5.71
N MET A 62 -9.13 -10.75 6.54
CA MET A 62 -8.13 -9.74 6.88
C MET A 62 -7.26 -9.36 5.68
N ILE A 63 -6.91 -10.32 4.82
CA ILE A 63 -6.25 -10.02 3.53
C ILE A 63 -7.08 -9.03 2.71
N VAL A 64 -8.38 -9.31 2.52
CA VAL A 64 -9.25 -8.45 1.71
C VAL A 64 -9.34 -7.03 2.30
N LEU A 65 -9.47 -6.90 3.62
CA LEU A 65 -9.50 -5.60 4.30
C LEU A 65 -8.20 -4.83 4.12
N ASP A 66 -7.06 -5.51 4.18
CA ASP A 66 -5.75 -4.91 3.96
C ASP A 66 -5.61 -4.32 2.55
N TYR A 67 -5.99 -5.09 1.53
CA TYR A 67 -6.00 -4.61 0.16
C TYR A 67 -6.98 -3.44 -0.06
N LEU A 68 -8.18 -3.50 0.52
CA LEU A 68 -9.16 -2.41 0.42
C LEU A 68 -8.66 -1.14 1.10
N PHE A 69 -7.97 -1.26 2.24
CA PHE A 69 -7.36 -0.14 2.94
C PHE A 69 -6.29 0.54 2.08
N TRP A 70 -5.37 -0.24 1.50
CA TRP A 70 -4.32 0.31 0.63
C TRP A 70 -4.89 0.93 -0.65
N LEU A 71 -5.90 0.30 -1.26
CA LEU A 71 -6.59 0.83 -2.42
C LEU A 71 -7.27 2.17 -2.10
N GLY A 72 -7.99 2.25 -0.97
CA GLY A 72 -8.62 3.47 -0.49
C GLY A 72 -7.61 4.58 -0.21
N THR A 73 -6.51 4.25 0.48
CA THR A 73 -5.42 5.19 0.78
C THR A 73 -4.79 5.73 -0.51
N ALA A 74 -4.51 4.86 -1.47
CA ALA A 74 -3.96 5.26 -2.77
C ALA A 74 -4.94 6.19 -3.53
N ALA A 75 -6.24 5.88 -3.51
CA ALA A 75 -7.26 6.72 -4.14
C ALA A 75 -7.32 8.12 -3.52
N VAL A 76 -7.25 8.24 -2.19
CA VAL A 76 -7.22 9.53 -1.48
C VAL A 76 -5.97 10.32 -1.85
N VAL A 77 -4.78 9.70 -1.78
CA VAL A 77 -3.50 10.35 -2.08
C VAL A 77 -3.50 10.88 -3.53
N VAL A 78 -3.89 10.05 -4.49
CA VAL A 78 -4.01 10.45 -5.90
C VAL A 78 -4.98 11.62 -6.07
N SER A 79 -6.13 11.57 -5.40
CA SER A 79 -7.14 12.64 -5.48
C SER A 79 -6.61 13.96 -4.95
N VAL A 80 -5.91 13.95 -3.81
CA VAL A 80 -5.28 15.14 -3.22
C VAL A 80 -4.22 15.71 -4.15
N ILE A 81 -3.34 14.86 -4.71
CA ILE A 81 -2.32 15.29 -5.67
C ILE A 81 -2.95 15.93 -6.90
N SER A 82 -4.01 15.32 -7.45
CA SER A 82 -4.74 15.83 -8.62
C SER A 82 -5.37 17.21 -8.35
N LEU A 83 -6.03 17.37 -7.20
CA LEU A 83 -6.61 18.64 -6.78
C LEU A 83 -5.53 19.71 -6.58
N TRP A 84 -4.41 19.35 -5.96
CA TRP A 84 -3.29 20.27 -5.75
C TRP A 84 -2.67 20.70 -7.08
N TRP A 85 -2.44 19.77 -8.00
CA TRP A 85 -1.93 20.05 -9.34
C TRP A 85 -2.85 20.97 -10.13
N ASN A 86 -4.17 20.74 -10.08
CA ASN A 86 -5.14 21.61 -10.74
C ASN A 86 -5.12 23.02 -10.17
N ARG A 87 -5.00 23.18 -8.84
CA ARG A 87 -4.89 24.50 -8.21
C ARG A 87 -3.60 25.24 -8.56
N VAL A 88 -2.48 24.52 -8.66
CA VAL A 88 -1.18 25.12 -9.02
C VAL A 88 -1.16 25.49 -10.50
N ALA A 89 -1.67 24.64 -11.39
CA ALA A 89 -1.76 24.93 -12.82
C ALA A 89 -2.65 26.17 -13.10
N LEU A 90 -3.79 26.29 -12.42
CA LEU A 90 -4.68 27.47 -12.53
C LEU A 90 -4.04 28.76 -12.00
N ARG A 91 -3.05 28.67 -11.09
CA ARG A 91 -2.26 29.84 -10.65
C ARG A 91 -1.14 30.21 -11.63
N GLY A 92 -0.64 29.25 -12.42
CA GLY A 92 0.37 29.50 -13.45
C GLY A 92 -0.18 30.27 -14.65
N ASP A 93 -1.41 29.97 -15.08
CA ASP A 93 -2.08 30.70 -16.18
C ASP A 93 -2.56 32.11 -15.79
N ALA A 94 -2.51 32.45 -14.50
CA ALA A 94 -2.84 33.78 -13.99
C ALA A 94 -1.60 34.66 -13.74
N SER A 95 -0.42 34.25 -14.23
CA SER A 95 0.74 35.15 -14.30
C SER A 95 0.49 36.15 -15.44
N PRO A 96 0.27 37.45 -15.16
CA PRO A 96 0.27 38.44 -16.22
C PRO A 96 1.67 38.45 -16.82
N ASP A 97 1.74 38.38 -18.15
CA ASP A 97 2.92 38.74 -18.91
C ASP A 97 3.40 40.11 -18.41
N HIS A 98 4.55 40.14 -17.73
CA HIS A 98 5.26 41.38 -17.52
C HIS A 98 6.04 41.69 -18.79
N GLU A 99 5.56 42.73 -19.48
CA GLU A 99 6.26 43.53 -20.50
C GLU A 99 7.74 43.80 -20.18
#